data_AF-A0A955W0Z9-F1
#
_entry.id   AF-A0A955W0Z9-F1
#
_cell.length_a   1.000
_cell.length_b   1.000
_cell.length_c   1.000
_cell.angle_alpha   90.00
_cell.angle_beta   90.00
_cell.angle_gamma   90.00
#
_symmetry.space_group_name_H-M   'P 1'
#
loop_
_entity.id
_entity.type
_entity.pdbx_description
1 polymer ?
#
loop_
_entity_poly.entity_id
_entity_poly.type
_entity_poly.pdbx_seq_one_letter_code
_entity_poly.pdbx_strand_id
1 'polypeptide(L)'
;MPNGRVDRPGGWFVRQGWTPRPGAIRPRPLLSKPVPDLPSPKVTRYAEADVPTPYGTFRFVVYREDETGQEHVAAVRGAVRGATDVLVRVHSECLTSEVLHSLKCDCRQQLDLGFERIRDAGRGVVIYLRQEGRGIGLGNKIRAYALQQEGYDTVDANRLLGFEDDLRRYHVATEVLRDLGVGSVALLTNNPAKLDALREGGIRVSQRVPLTIAANEHNRAYLEAKRLRMGHVE
;
A
#
# COMPACT_ATOMS: atom_id res chain seq x y z
N MET A 1 57.23 -15.04 17.29
CA MET A 1 56.45 -16.03 16.51
C MET A 1 55.65 -16.87 17.49
N PRO A 2 54.35 -17.18 17.28
CA PRO A 2 53.30 -16.55 16.46
C PRO A 2 52.03 -16.23 17.31
N ASN A 3 51.25 -15.17 17.05
CA ASN A 3 50.14 -15.03 16.09
C ASN A 3 49.06 -16.14 16.13
N GLY A 4 47.87 -15.83 16.67
CA GLY A 4 46.68 -16.68 16.62
C GLY A 4 45.43 -15.84 16.32
N ARG A 5 44.77 -16.15 15.20
CA ARG A 5 43.66 -15.41 14.57
C ARG A 5 42.38 -15.45 15.40
N VAL A 6 41.60 -14.38 15.31
CA VAL A 6 40.18 -14.34 15.68
C VAL A 6 39.38 -14.88 14.50
N ASP A 7 38.88 -16.11 14.61
CA ASP A 7 37.92 -16.68 13.66
C ASP A 7 36.49 -16.24 14.00
N ARG A 8 35.81 -15.69 13.00
CA ARG A 8 34.36 -15.45 13.01
C ARG A 8 33.64 -16.77 12.71
N PRO A 9 32.59 -17.17 13.44
CA PRO A 9 31.70 -18.22 12.95
C PRO A 9 30.62 -17.59 12.06
N GLY A 10 30.86 -17.66 10.75
CA GLY A 10 29.77 -17.76 9.78
C GLY A 10 29.23 -19.18 9.77
N GLY A 11 27.92 -19.33 9.56
CA GLY A 11 27.29 -20.63 9.37
C GLY A 11 25.88 -20.70 9.93
N TRP A 12 24.91 -20.09 9.23
CA TRP A 12 23.50 -20.36 9.46
C TRP A 12 23.19 -21.77 8.98
N PHE A 13 23.10 -22.71 9.92
CA PHE A 13 22.66 -24.07 9.64
C PHE A 13 21.22 -24.05 9.11
N VAL A 14 21.07 -24.36 7.82
CA VAL A 14 19.79 -24.83 7.27
C VAL A 14 19.49 -26.16 7.94
N ARG A 15 18.52 -26.18 8.87
CA ARG A 15 17.99 -27.43 9.41
C ARG A 15 17.31 -28.20 8.28
N GLN A 16 17.99 -29.22 7.77
CA GLN A 16 17.37 -30.22 6.90
C GLN A 16 16.39 -31.06 7.73
N GLY A 17 15.14 -31.17 7.28
CA GLY A 17 14.12 -31.99 7.93
C GLY A 17 12.72 -31.37 8.05
N TRP A 18 12.37 -30.36 7.24
CA TRP A 18 11.00 -29.83 7.23
C TRP A 18 10.07 -30.78 6.47
N THR A 19 9.09 -31.33 7.18
CA THR A 19 7.93 -32.02 6.58
C THR A 19 6.71 -31.09 6.71
N PRO A 20 6.07 -30.69 5.59
CA PRO A 20 4.87 -29.86 5.65
C PRO A 20 3.75 -30.57 6.41
N ARG A 21 2.91 -29.79 7.12
CA ARG A 21 1.70 -30.32 7.77
C ARG A 21 0.85 -31.07 6.74
N PRO A 22 0.26 -32.24 7.08
CA PRO A 22 -0.66 -32.93 6.19
C PRO A 22 -1.78 -31.99 5.75
N GLY A 23 -1.92 -31.76 4.43
CA GLY A 23 -2.91 -30.83 3.85
C GLY A 23 -2.40 -29.42 3.55
N ALA A 24 -1.13 -29.09 3.82
CA ALA A 24 -0.55 -27.83 3.38
C ALA A 24 -0.49 -27.78 1.84
N ILE A 25 -1.20 -26.82 1.25
CA ILE A 25 -1.16 -26.56 -0.20
C ILE A 25 0.28 -26.18 -0.56
N ARG A 26 1.00 -27.08 -1.24
CA ARG A 26 2.35 -26.78 -1.72
C ARG A 26 2.29 -25.58 -2.67
N PRO A 27 3.10 -24.53 -2.48
CA PRO A 27 3.22 -23.46 -3.45
C PRO A 27 3.57 -24.06 -4.81
N ARG A 28 2.68 -23.95 -5.79
CA ARG A 28 3.09 -24.11 -7.18
C ARG A 28 3.84 -22.84 -7.53
N PRO A 29 5.15 -22.89 -7.87
CA PRO A 29 5.86 -21.70 -8.28
C PRO A 29 5.16 -21.15 -9.52
N LEU A 30 4.53 -19.99 -9.37
CA LEU A 30 4.07 -19.22 -10.50
C LEU A 30 5.33 -18.69 -11.16
N LEU A 31 5.62 -19.17 -12.37
CA LEU A 31 6.64 -18.56 -13.22
C LEU A 31 6.24 -17.08 -13.38
N SER A 32 6.96 -16.20 -12.70
CA SER A 32 6.87 -14.76 -12.86
C SER A 32 7.33 -14.44 -14.28
N LYS A 33 6.40 -14.49 -15.23
CA LYS A 33 6.63 -13.81 -16.50
C LYS A 33 6.77 -12.32 -16.16
N PRO A 34 7.80 -11.61 -16.64
CA PRO A 34 7.85 -10.17 -16.51
C PRO A 34 6.53 -9.62 -17.05
N VAL A 35 5.82 -8.86 -16.22
CA VAL A 35 4.64 -8.13 -16.68
C VAL A 35 5.18 -7.16 -17.73
N PRO A 36 4.77 -7.28 -19.02
CA PRO A 36 5.26 -6.38 -20.04
C PRO A 36 4.93 -4.93 -19.64
N ASP A 37 5.72 -3.99 -20.16
CA ASP A 37 5.50 -2.56 -19.99
C ASP A 37 4.21 -2.17 -20.71
N LEU A 38 3.08 -2.49 -20.07
CA LEU A 38 1.75 -2.20 -20.56
C LEU A 38 1.53 -0.68 -20.50
N PRO A 39 0.84 -0.10 -21.49
CA PRO A 39 0.44 1.30 -21.43
C PRO A 39 -0.22 1.60 -20.08
N SER A 40 -0.06 2.83 -19.59
CA SER A 40 -0.70 3.24 -18.33
C SER A 40 -2.19 2.94 -18.41
N PRO A 41 -2.75 2.07 -17.55
CA PRO A 41 -4.12 1.62 -17.72
C PRO A 41 -5.04 2.79 -17.53
N LYS A 42 -5.95 2.86 -18.47
CA LYS A 42 -6.97 3.90 -18.54
C LYS A 42 -8.07 3.56 -17.56
N VAL A 43 -8.51 4.56 -16.79
CA VAL A 43 -9.66 4.44 -15.91
C VAL A 43 -10.77 5.34 -16.38
N THR A 44 -12.01 4.88 -16.23
CA THR A 44 -13.21 5.62 -16.58
C THR A 44 -14.11 5.79 -15.36
N ARG A 45 -14.76 6.96 -15.23
CA ARG A 45 -15.79 7.14 -14.20
C ARG A 45 -16.93 6.17 -14.45
N TYR A 46 -17.23 5.35 -13.45
CA TYR A 46 -18.25 4.31 -13.54
C TYR A 46 -19.55 4.71 -12.82
N ALA A 47 -19.44 5.26 -11.61
CA ALA A 47 -20.58 5.69 -10.82
C ALA A 47 -20.17 6.76 -9.81
N GLU A 48 -21.12 7.57 -9.35
CA GLU A 48 -20.89 8.49 -8.23
C GLU A 48 -22.15 8.70 -7.38
N ALA A 49 -21.96 8.97 -6.09
CA ALA A 49 -23.02 9.30 -5.14
C ALA A 49 -22.46 10.03 -3.92
N ASP A 50 -23.30 10.82 -3.26
CA ASP A 50 -22.98 11.36 -1.93
C ASP A 50 -23.20 10.28 -0.87
N VAL A 51 -22.16 10.00 -0.08
CA VAL A 51 -22.16 8.95 0.94
C VAL A 51 -21.90 9.57 2.30
N PRO A 52 -22.85 9.48 3.25
CA PRO A 52 -22.62 9.89 4.63
C PRO A 52 -21.68 8.91 5.33
N THR A 53 -20.71 9.44 6.06
CA THR A 53 -19.75 8.65 6.86
C THR A 53 -19.63 9.26 8.27
N PRO A 54 -19.03 8.56 9.24
CA PRO A 54 -18.67 9.15 10.53
C PRO A 54 -17.78 10.41 10.42
N TYR A 55 -17.11 10.60 9.29
CA TYR A 55 -16.24 11.75 9.00
C TYR A 55 -16.98 12.88 8.25
N GLY A 56 -18.29 12.76 8.08
CA GLY A 56 -19.14 13.65 7.28
C GLY A 56 -19.47 13.07 5.91
N THR A 57 -20.17 13.84 5.09
CA THR A 57 -20.56 13.43 3.73
C THR A 57 -19.41 13.66 2.75
N PHE A 58 -19.18 12.68 1.89
CA PHE A 58 -18.23 12.73 0.78
C PHE A 58 -18.93 12.31 -0.50
N ARG A 59 -18.55 12.93 -1.62
CA ARG A 59 -18.91 12.43 -2.94
C ARG A 59 -17.98 11.27 -3.28
N PHE A 60 -18.51 10.07 -3.31
CA PHE A 60 -17.78 8.88 -3.74
C PHE A 60 -17.88 8.79 -5.26
N VAL A 61 -16.73 8.71 -5.93
CA VAL A 61 -16.62 8.49 -7.37
C VAL A 61 -15.92 7.15 -7.59
N VAL A 62 -16.60 6.22 -8.24
CA VAL A 62 -16.06 4.92 -8.62
C VAL A 62 -15.41 5.05 -9.99
N TYR A 63 -14.16 4.60 -10.08
CA TYR A 63 -13.39 4.49 -11.31
C TYR A 63 -13.20 3.02 -11.65
N ARG A 64 -13.39 2.65 -12.91
CA ARG A 64 -13.17 1.30 -13.40
C ARG A 64 -11.99 1.29 -14.36
N GLU A 65 -11.05 0.39 -14.17
CA GLU A 65 -9.98 0.11 -15.13
C GLU A 65 -10.56 -0.52 -16.39
N ASP A 66 -10.21 0.03 -17.56
CA ASP A 66 -10.73 -0.44 -18.85
C ASP A 66 -10.22 -1.86 -19.18
N GLU A 67 -8.99 -2.19 -18.76
CA GLU A 67 -8.32 -3.45 -19.09
C GLU A 67 -8.75 -4.62 -18.19
N THR A 68 -8.89 -4.36 -16.89
CA THR A 68 -9.11 -5.39 -15.88
C THR A 68 -10.55 -5.44 -15.38
N GLY A 69 -11.33 -4.37 -15.62
CA GLY A 69 -12.63 -4.16 -14.99
C GLY A 69 -12.56 -3.89 -13.49
N GLN A 70 -11.35 -3.76 -12.91
CA GLN A 70 -11.17 -3.50 -11.49
C GLN A 70 -11.69 -2.11 -11.12
N GLU A 71 -12.37 -2.02 -9.98
CA GLU A 71 -12.93 -0.76 -9.50
C GLU A 71 -12.09 -0.15 -8.39
N HIS A 72 -12.05 1.17 -8.34
CA HIS A 72 -11.40 1.99 -7.34
C HIS A 72 -12.32 3.13 -6.93
N VAL A 73 -12.07 3.71 -5.75
CA VAL A 73 -12.96 4.75 -5.22
C VAL A 73 -12.16 6.00 -4.90
N ALA A 74 -12.66 7.16 -5.31
CA ALA A 74 -12.24 8.45 -4.81
C ALA A 74 -13.35 9.03 -3.94
N ALA A 75 -13.11 9.17 -2.62
CA ALA A 75 -13.99 9.90 -1.73
C ALA A 75 -13.57 11.37 -1.71
N VAL A 76 -14.38 12.23 -2.30
CA VAL A 76 -14.10 13.65 -2.52
C VAL A 76 -14.89 14.50 -1.54
N ARG A 77 -14.23 15.47 -0.91
CA ARG A 77 -14.87 16.49 -0.09
C ARG A 77 -14.56 17.88 -0.65
N GLY A 78 -15.59 18.72 -0.71
CA GLY A 78 -15.49 20.10 -1.19
C GLY A 78 -15.22 20.19 -2.71
N ALA A 79 -15.07 21.42 -3.20
CA ALA A 79 -14.78 21.68 -4.61
C ALA A 79 -13.27 21.52 -4.88
N VAL A 80 -12.88 20.46 -5.61
CA VAL A 80 -11.47 20.13 -5.88
C VAL A 80 -11.00 20.46 -7.30
N ARG A 81 -11.93 20.66 -8.24
CA ARG A 81 -11.61 20.99 -9.64
C ARG A 81 -10.98 22.38 -9.74
N GLY A 82 -9.82 22.47 -10.38
CA GLY A 82 -9.02 23.68 -10.51
C GLY A 82 -8.34 24.15 -9.21
N ALA A 83 -8.60 23.49 -8.08
CA ALA A 83 -8.03 23.88 -6.80
C ALA A 83 -6.56 23.46 -6.68
N THR A 84 -5.78 24.28 -5.99
CA THR A 84 -4.40 24.00 -5.60
C THR A 84 -4.35 23.57 -4.14
N ASP A 85 -3.27 22.86 -3.80
CA ASP A 85 -2.95 22.38 -2.46
C ASP A 85 -4.09 21.53 -1.87
N VAL A 86 -4.73 20.74 -2.73
CA VAL A 86 -5.77 19.81 -2.33
C VAL A 86 -5.14 18.73 -1.48
N LEU A 87 -5.66 18.51 -0.27
CA LEU A 87 -5.18 17.44 0.60
C LEU A 87 -5.61 16.10 0.01
N VAL A 88 -4.64 15.25 -0.35
CA VAL A 88 -4.91 13.95 -0.97
C VAL A 88 -4.28 12.84 -0.15
N ARG A 89 -5.04 11.77 0.06
CA ARG A 89 -4.56 10.51 0.62
C ARG A 89 -4.71 9.41 -0.41
N VAL A 90 -3.60 8.88 -0.92
CA VAL A 90 -3.61 7.65 -1.72
C VAL A 90 -3.47 6.45 -0.79
N HIS A 91 -4.50 5.63 -0.71
CA HIS A 91 -4.60 4.49 0.18
C HIS A 91 -4.65 3.17 -0.61
N SER A 92 -3.92 2.17 -0.15
CA SER A 92 -3.94 0.82 -0.75
C SER A 92 -4.78 -0.07 0.16
N GLU A 93 -5.76 -0.76 -0.42
CA GLU A 93 -6.67 -1.68 0.27
C GLU A 93 -5.93 -2.66 1.20
N CYS A 94 -6.51 -2.84 2.39
CA CYS A 94 -6.06 -3.79 3.40
C CYS A 94 -7.26 -4.31 4.18
N LEU A 95 -7.99 -5.25 3.58
CA LEU A 95 -9.21 -5.86 4.11
C LEU A 95 -9.05 -6.33 5.55
N THR A 96 -7.93 -7.01 5.83
CA THR A 96 -7.67 -7.58 7.16
C THR A 96 -7.65 -6.53 8.26
N SER A 97 -7.10 -5.34 8.00
CA SER A 97 -7.01 -4.27 9.02
C SER A 97 -8.26 -3.41 9.03
N GLU A 98 -8.74 -3.03 7.84
CA GLU A 98 -9.80 -2.04 7.65
C GLU A 98 -11.18 -2.58 8.00
N VAL A 99 -11.46 -3.83 7.61
CA VAL A 99 -12.77 -4.46 7.78
C VAL A 99 -12.75 -5.49 8.91
N LEU A 100 -11.66 -6.25 9.03
CA LEU A 100 -11.55 -7.34 10.02
C LEU A 100 -10.75 -6.96 11.27
N HIS A 101 -10.42 -5.68 11.44
CA HIS A 101 -9.81 -5.13 12.65
C HIS A 101 -8.46 -5.77 13.07
N SER A 102 -7.70 -6.31 12.13
CA SER A 102 -6.36 -6.83 12.38
C SER A 102 -5.43 -5.76 12.94
N LEU A 103 -4.73 -6.11 14.02
CA LEU A 103 -3.73 -5.27 14.68
C LEU A 103 -2.31 -5.45 14.09
N LYS A 104 -2.13 -6.35 13.12
CA LYS A 104 -0.80 -6.65 12.52
C LYS A 104 -0.24 -5.51 11.67
N CYS A 105 -1.08 -4.56 11.26
CA CYS A 105 -0.64 -3.34 10.59
C CYS A 105 -1.53 -2.17 11.02
N ASP A 106 -1.14 -0.98 10.57
CA ASP A 106 -1.76 0.31 10.89
C ASP A 106 -2.66 0.85 9.76
N CYS A 107 -2.99 0.03 8.75
CA CYS A 107 -3.71 0.46 7.55
C CYS A 107 -5.06 1.10 7.88
N ARG A 108 -5.85 0.52 8.80
CA ARG A 108 -7.12 1.11 9.25
C ARG A 108 -6.92 2.49 9.87
N GLN A 109 -6.01 2.61 10.82
CA GLN A 109 -5.73 3.88 11.51
C GLN A 109 -5.26 4.96 10.51
N GLN A 110 -4.47 4.58 9.51
CA GLN A 110 -4.05 5.48 8.44
C GLN A 110 -5.20 5.91 7.52
N LEU A 111 -6.17 5.03 7.24
CA LEU A 111 -7.36 5.34 6.45
C LEU A 111 -8.27 6.30 7.21
N ASP A 112 -8.57 5.97 8.47
CA ASP A 112 -9.41 6.78 9.36
C ASP A 112 -8.84 8.19 9.53
N LEU A 113 -7.53 8.30 9.84
CA LEU A 113 -6.86 9.60 9.95
C LEU A 113 -6.87 10.36 8.62
N GLY A 114 -6.81 9.68 7.48
CA GLY A 114 -6.95 10.30 6.17
C GLY A 114 -8.30 10.99 5.98
N PHE A 115 -9.39 10.29 6.32
CA PHE A 115 -10.73 10.87 6.28
C PHE A 115 -10.90 12.02 7.27
N GLU A 116 -10.40 11.89 8.50
CA GLU A 116 -10.44 12.95 9.52
C GLU A 116 -9.71 14.21 9.07
N ARG A 117 -8.48 14.08 8.56
CA ARG A 117 -7.69 15.24 8.09
C ARG A 117 -8.37 15.94 6.92
N ILE A 118 -8.97 15.19 6.00
CA ILE A 118 -9.71 15.76 4.88
C ILE A 118 -11.01 16.40 5.34
N ARG A 119 -11.69 15.83 6.34
CA ARG A 119 -12.86 16.47 6.97
C ARG A 119 -12.47 17.83 7.52
N ASP A 120 -11.41 17.89 8.32
CA ASP A 120 -10.97 19.09 9.02
C ASP A 120 -10.47 20.16 8.04
N ALA A 121 -9.81 19.75 6.95
CA ALA A 121 -9.40 20.66 5.88
C ALA A 121 -10.59 21.21 5.06
N GLY A 122 -11.76 20.58 5.13
CA GLY A 122 -12.97 20.95 4.37
C GLY A 122 -12.90 20.66 2.86
N ARG A 123 -11.71 20.37 2.31
CA ARG A 123 -11.46 20.06 0.90
C ARG A 123 -10.35 19.02 0.75
N GLY A 124 -10.62 17.94 0.04
CA GLY A 124 -9.63 16.89 -0.19
C GLY A 124 -10.18 15.63 -0.85
N VAL A 125 -9.29 14.66 -1.07
CA VAL A 125 -9.62 13.38 -1.73
C VAL A 125 -8.93 12.21 -1.04
N VAL A 126 -9.69 11.20 -0.64
CA VAL A 126 -9.14 9.86 -0.34
C VAL A 126 -9.28 9.02 -1.59
N ILE A 127 -8.17 8.55 -2.16
CA ILE A 127 -8.16 7.60 -3.28
C ILE A 127 -7.90 6.22 -2.69
N TYR A 128 -8.90 5.35 -2.73
CA TYR A 128 -8.85 3.98 -2.28
C TYR A 128 -8.59 3.04 -3.47
N LEU A 129 -7.33 2.61 -3.58
CA LEU A 129 -6.87 1.69 -4.62
C LEU A 129 -7.05 0.25 -4.14
N ARG A 130 -7.82 -0.55 -4.89
CA ARG A 130 -8.12 -1.96 -4.60
C ARG A 130 -6.96 -2.90 -4.98
N GLN A 131 -5.81 -2.68 -4.35
CA GLN A 131 -4.57 -3.40 -4.62
C GLN A 131 -4.06 -4.08 -3.33
N GLU A 132 -4.88 -4.99 -2.81
CA GLU A 132 -4.60 -5.77 -1.60
C GLU A 132 -3.24 -6.47 -1.63
N GLY A 133 -2.59 -6.55 -0.47
CA GLY A 133 -1.34 -7.27 -0.30
C GLY A 133 -0.16 -6.65 -1.08
N ARG A 134 -0.25 -5.39 -1.52
CA ARG A 134 0.70 -4.77 -2.48
C ARG A 134 0.61 -5.36 -3.89
N GLY A 135 -0.59 -5.75 -4.31
CA GLY A 135 -0.86 -6.30 -5.63
C GLY A 135 -0.78 -7.83 -5.73
N ILE A 136 -0.32 -8.53 -4.68
CA ILE A 136 -0.29 -10.01 -4.67
C ILE A 136 -1.66 -10.63 -4.31
N GLY A 137 -2.61 -9.81 -3.84
CA GLY A 137 -3.94 -10.23 -3.42
C GLY A 137 -4.00 -10.81 -2.00
N LEU A 138 -5.22 -10.91 -1.48
CA LEU A 138 -5.49 -11.33 -0.09
C LEU A 138 -4.94 -12.72 0.24
N GLY A 139 -5.18 -13.70 -0.63
CA GLY A 139 -4.78 -15.09 -0.37
C GLY A 139 -3.25 -15.23 -0.19
N ASN A 140 -2.47 -14.57 -1.05
CA ASN A 140 -1.01 -14.60 -0.96
C ASN A 140 -0.49 -13.81 0.24
N LYS A 141 -1.15 -12.70 0.62
CA LYS A 141 -0.85 -11.99 1.87
C LYS A 141 -1.00 -12.90 3.09
N ILE A 142 -2.07 -13.70 3.16
CA ILE A 142 -2.26 -14.65 4.28
C ILE A 142 -1.20 -15.76 4.24
N ARG A 143 -0.82 -16.25 3.06
CA ARG A 143 0.30 -17.20 2.92
C ARG A 143 1.62 -16.60 3.41
N ALA A 144 1.89 -15.33 3.12
CA ALA A 144 3.07 -14.63 3.63
C ALA A 144 3.04 -14.52 5.17
N TYR A 145 1.86 -14.27 5.76
CA TYR A 145 1.71 -14.30 7.23
C TYR A 145 1.97 -15.67 7.84
N ALA A 146 1.56 -16.75 7.18
CA ALA A 146 1.86 -18.11 7.65
C ALA A 146 3.37 -18.37 7.66
N LEU A 147 4.08 -18.00 6.60
CA LEU A 147 5.54 -18.11 6.54
C LEU A 147 6.23 -17.26 7.61
N GLN A 148 5.72 -16.05 7.89
CA GLN A 148 6.26 -15.22 8.96
C GLN A 148 6.09 -15.84 10.35
N GLN A 149 4.98 -16.55 10.59
CA GLN A 149 4.78 -17.29 11.85
C GLN A 149 5.73 -18.48 11.99
N GLU A 150 6.26 -18.98 10.88
CA GLU A 150 7.28 -20.03 10.84
C GLU A 150 8.71 -19.48 10.99
N GLY A 151 8.86 -18.17 11.18
CA GLY A 151 10.14 -17.50 11.47
C GLY A 151 10.82 -16.85 10.27
N TYR A 152 10.22 -16.90 9.08
CA TYR A 152 10.74 -16.18 7.91
C TYR A 152 10.50 -14.68 8.04
N ASP A 153 11.47 -13.87 7.64
CA ASP A 153 11.25 -12.43 7.59
C ASP A 153 10.27 -12.05 6.46
N THR A 154 9.76 -10.82 6.44
CA THR A 154 8.76 -10.40 5.43
C THR A 154 9.27 -10.47 3.99
N VAL A 155 10.57 -10.23 3.77
CA VAL A 155 11.19 -10.26 2.45
C VAL A 155 11.39 -11.71 2.01
N ASP A 156 11.89 -12.56 2.90
CA ASP A 156 12.07 -13.99 2.63
C ASP A 156 10.72 -14.68 2.38
N ALA A 157 9.68 -14.32 3.14
CA ALA A 157 8.33 -14.83 2.92
C ALA A 157 7.77 -14.43 1.54
N ASN A 158 8.01 -13.21 1.07
CA ASN A 158 7.57 -12.76 -0.26
C ASN A 158 8.38 -13.44 -1.38
N ARG A 159 9.70 -13.57 -1.22
CA ARG A 159 10.58 -14.29 -2.16
C ARG A 159 10.22 -15.76 -2.28
N LEU A 160 9.92 -16.43 -1.17
CA LEU A 160 9.44 -17.82 -1.16
C LEU A 160 8.11 -18.00 -1.92
N LEU A 161 7.31 -16.94 -2.01
CA LEU A 161 6.06 -16.93 -2.75
C LEU A 161 6.22 -16.49 -4.21
N GLY A 162 7.42 -16.07 -4.62
CA GLY A 162 7.74 -15.67 -6.00
C GLY A 162 7.26 -14.26 -6.38
N PHE A 163 7.10 -13.35 -5.41
CA PHE A 163 6.64 -11.98 -5.66
C PHE A 163 7.76 -10.96 -5.46
N GLU A 164 7.74 -9.90 -6.29
CA GLU A 164 8.52 -8.67 -6.06
C GLU A 164 8.04 -7.96 -4.77
N ASP A 165 8.92 -7.16 -4.16
CA ASP A 165 8.67 -6.54 -2.84
C ASP A 165 7.52 -5.50 -2.85
N ASP A 166 7.22 -4.93 -4.02
CA ASP A 166 6.13 -3.98 -4.24
C ASP A 166 5.70 -3.95 -5.72
N LEU A 167 4.51 -4.49 -6.02
CA LEU A 167 3.92 -4.46 -7.37
C LEU A 167 2.87 -3.35 -7.54
N ARG A 168 2.78 -2.42 -6.59
CA ARG A 168 1.76 -1.38 -6.62
C ARG A 168 2.01 -0.42 -7.77
N ARG A 169 0.92 -0.12 -8.49
CA ARG A 169 0.96 0.81 -9.61
C ARG A 169 0.12 2.03 -9.23
N TYR A 170 0.75 3.20 -9.18
CA TYR A 170 0.08 4.44 -8.73
C TYR A 170 -0.48 5.29 -9.89
N HIS A 171 -0.34 4.83 -11.14
CA HIS A 171 -0.93 5.52 -12.30
C HIS A 171 -2.45 5.67 -12.17
N VAL A 172 -3.14 4.75 -11.49
CA VAL A 172 -4.59 4.87 -11.27
C VAL A 172 -4.87 6.15 -10.49
N ALA A 173 -4.08 6.43 -9.45
CA ALA A 173 -4.23 7.64 -8.67
C ALA A 173 -3.94 8.89 -9.50
N THR A 174 -2.98 8.84 -10.43
CA THR A 174 -2.69 9.99 -11.31
C THR A 174 -3.84 10.26 -12.28
N GLU A 175 -4.41 9.22 -12.89
CA GLU A 175 -5.57 9.36 -13.78
C GLU A 175 -6.81 9.86 -13.04
N VAL A 176 -7.08 9.33 -11.84
CA VAL A 176 -8.16 9.82 -10.98
C VAL A 176 -7.98 11.31 -10.67
N LEU A 177 -6.79 11.75 -10.29
CA LEU A 177 -6.52 13.16 -9.96
C LEU A 177 -6.66 14.08 -11.18
N ARG A 178 -6.23 13.62 -12.37
CA ARG A 178 -6.39 14.33 -13.65
C ARG A 178 -7.85 14.50 -14.00
N ASP A 179 -8.64 13.43 -13.92
CA ASP A 179 -10.07 13.46 -14.21
C ASP A 179 -10.84 14.37 -13.22
N LEU A 180 -10.50 14.32 -11.93
CA LEU A 180 -11.03 15.24 -10.93
C LEU A 180 -10.64 16.71 -11.19
N GLY A 181 -9.60 16.93 -12.00
CA GLY A 181 -9.12 18.25 -12.40
C GLY A 181 -8.38 18.97 -11.28
N VAL A 182 -7.67 18.23 -10.40
CA VAL A 182 -6.91 18.82 -9.29
C VAL A 182 -5.68 19.55 -9.83
N GLY A 183 -5.48 20.81 -9.44
CA GLY A 183 -4.37 21.64 -9.92
C GLY A 183 -3.03 21.34 -9.21
N SER A 184 -3.05 21.14 -7.89
CA SER A 184 -1.90 20.62 -7.14
C SER A 184 -2.32 19.89 -5.87
N VAL A 185 -1.43 19.02 -5.39
CA VAL A 185 -1.68 18.08 -4.31
C VAL A 185 -0.75 18.31 -3.12
N ALA A 186 -1.34 18.46 -1.93
CA ALA A 186 -0.68 18.25 -0.65
C ALA A 186 -0.86 16.77 -0.27
N LEU A 187 0.18 15.94 -0.42
CA LEU A 187 0.05 14.48 -0.32
C LEU A 187 0.26 13.99 1.10
N LEU A 188 -0.76 13.36 1.68
CA LEU A 188 -0.75 12.77 3.02
C LEU A 188 -0.11 11.37 3.00
N THR A 189 1.22 11.31 3.15
CA THR A 189 2.01 10.07 3.07
C THR A 189 3.36 10.15 3.80
N ASN A 190 3.81 8.98 4.28
CA ASN A 190 5.19 8.75 4.74
C ASN A 190 6.02 7.94 3.74
N ASN A 191 5.38 7.43 2.68
CA ASN A 191 6.06 6.67 1.63
C ASN A 191 6.58 7.62 0.55
N PRO A 192 7.91 7.81 0.40
CA PRO A 192 8.48 8.67 -0.64
C PRO A 192 8.15 8.17 -2.06
N ALA A 193 8.06 6.85 -2.27
CA ALA A 193 7.74 6.30 -3.58
C ALA A 193 6.35 6.74 -4.11
N LYS A 194 5.41 7.10 -3.22
CA LYS A 194 4.12 7.68 -3.64
C LYS A 194 4.26 9.11 -4.15
N LEU A 195 5.20 9.89 -3.61
CA LEU A 195 5.47 11.24 -4.13
C LEU A 195 6.04 11.14 -5.53
N ASP A 196 7.05 10.30 -5.70
CA ASP A 196 7.78 10.17 -6.96
C ASP A 196 6.86 9.63 -8.05
N ALA A 197 6.09 8.58 -7.77
CA ALA A 197 5.14 8.04 -8.74
C ALA A 197 4.06 9.05 -9.17
N LEU A 198 3.56 9.90 -8.27
CA LEU A 198 2.60 10.94 -8.65
C LEU A 198 3.28 12.04 -9.51
N ARG A 199 4.51 12.43 -9.17
CA ARG A 199 5.28 13.43 -9.93
C ARG A 199 5.64 12.95 -11.33
N GLU A 200 6.10 11.70 -11.45
CA GLU A 200 6.38 11.03 -12.72
C GLU A 200 5.11 10.93 -13.57
N GLY A 201 3.96 10.65 -12.93
CA GLY A 201 2.65 10.74 -13.56
C GLY A 201 2.13 12.18 -13.72
N GLY A 202 2.99 13.20 -13.75
CA GLY A 202 2.66 14.58 -14.10
C GLY A 202 1.75 15.32 -13.10
N ILE A 203 1.54 14.78 -11.90
CA ILE A 203 0.78 15.47 -10.85
C ILE A 203 1.70 16.45 -10.12
N ARG A 204 1.26 17.71 -10.02
CA ARG A 204 1.96 18.73 -9.23
C ARG A 204 1.78 18.46 -7.74
N VAL A 205 2.73 17.76 -7.12
CA VAL A 205 2.79 17.58 -5.66
C VAL A 205 3.44 18.82 -5.04
N SER A 206 2.64 19.68 -4.39
CA SER A 206 3.11 20.92 -3.78
C SER A 206 3.83 20.71 -2.45
N GLN A 207 3.39 19.75 -1.65
CA GLN A 207 4.01 19.41 -0.38
C GLN A 207 3.72 17.97 0.05
N ARG A 208 4.62 17.41 0.86
CA ARG A 208 4.37 16.19 1.65
C ARG A 208 3.72 16.61 2.97
N VAL A 209 2.58 16.01 3.30
CA VAL A 209 1.98 16.10 4.63
C VAL A 209 2.26 14.78 5.37
N PRO A 210 2.98 14.80 6.50
CA PRO A 210 3.23 13.59 7.27
C PRO A 210 1.94 12.93 7.77
N LEU A 211 1.93 11.60 7.78
CA LEU A 211 0.84 10.79 8.35
C LEU A 211 1.37 9.95 9.52
N THR A 212 1.41 10.54 10.70
CA THR A 212 1.94 9.87 11.89
C THR A 212 0.83 9.10 12.62
N ILE A 213 1.03 7.80 12.82
CA ILE A 213 0.19 6.93 13.65
C ILE A 213 1.05 6.38 14.78
N ALA A 214 0.55 6.40 16.02
CA ALA A 214 1.24 5.79 17.14
C ALA A 214 1.31 4.26 16.96
N ALA A 215 2.51 3.69 17.13
CA ALA A 215 2.71 2.25 17.10
C ALA A 215 1.99 1.57 18.29
N ASN A 216 1.44 0.38 18.05
CA ASN A 216 0.97 -0.52 19.09
C ASN A 216 1.98 -1.67 19.29
N GLU A 217 1.74 -2.54 20.28
CA GLU A 217 2.65 -3.65 20.59
C GLU A 217 2.79 -4.68 19.44
N HIS A 218 1.75 -4.84 18.61
CA HIS A 218 1.72 -5.83 17.55
C HIS A 218 2.31 -5.34 16.22
N ASN A 219 2.29 -4.03 15.96
CA ASN A 219 2.73 -3.45 14.69
C ASN A 219 4.11 -2.77 14.76
N ARG A 220 4.75 -2.71 15.93
CA ARG A 220 6.06 -2.07 16.12
C ARG A 220 7.12 -2.62 15.16
N ALA A 221 7.30 -3.94 15.14
CA ALA A 221 8.28 -4.60 14.25
C ALA A 221 7.97 -4.37 12.77
N TYR A 222 6.68 -4.31 12.41
CA TYR A 222 6.23 -4.02 11.04
C TYR A 222 6.55 -2.58 10.61
N LEU A 223 6.31 -1.61 11.49
CA LEU A 223 6.61 -0.19 11.25
C LEU A 223 8.12 0.05 11.15
N GLU A 224 8.90 -0.60 12.01
CA GLU A 224 10.36 -0.54 11.97
C GLU A 224 10.92 -1.13 10.67
N ALA A 225 10.42 -2.28 10.22
CA ALA A 225 10.81 -2.87 8.94
C ALA A 225 10.50 -1.93 7.75
N LYS A 226 9.36 -1.24 7.78
CA LYS A 226 9.00 -0.22 6.77
C LYS A 226 9.96 0.96 6.76
N ARG A 227 10.34 1.47 7.93
CA ARG A 227 11.30 2.58 8.07
C ARG A 227 12.68 2.18 7.54
N LEU A 228 13.20 1.03 7.99
CA LEU A 228 14.56 0.59 7.69
C LEU A 228 14.75 0.10 6.25
N ARG A 229 13.77 -0.65 5.71
CA ARG A 229 13.93 -1.32 4.41
C ARG A 229 13.20 -0.63 3.26
N MET A 230 12.19 0.21 3.53
CA MET A 230 11.36 0.84 2.48
C MET A 230 11.44 2.37 2.51
N GLY A 231 12.37 2.93 3.28
CA GLY A 231 12.65 4.37 3.30
C GLY A 231 11.48 5.24 3.77
N HIS A 232 10.52 4.68 4.52
CA HIS A 232 9.43 5.47 5.08
C HIS A 232 10.01 6.54 6.02
N VAL A 233 9.68 7.81 5.75
CA VAL A 233 10.13 8.97 6.53
C VAL A 233 9.06 9.40 7.53
N GLU A 234 9.47 9.73 8.75
CA GLU A 234 8.59 10.35 9.75
C GLU A 234 8.23 11.80 9.38
#